data_AF-A0A4P6FKA6-F1
#
_entry.id   AF-A0A4P6FKA6-F1
#
_cell.length_a   1.000
_cell.length_b   1.000
_cell.length_c   1.000
_cell.angle_alpha   90.00
_cell.angle_beta   90.00
_cell.angle_gamma   90.00
#
_symmetry.space_group_name_H-M   'P 1'
#
loop_
_entity.id
_entity.type
_entity.pdbx_description
1 polymer ?
#
loop_
_entity_poly.entity_id
_entity_poly.type
_entity_poly.pdbx_seq_one_letter_code
_entity_poly.pdbx_strand_id
1 'polypeptide(L)'
;MNGQGEANAPVGVPAGAVAHGAQGLLFGEDLTEQDSATGYRGPTACRVAGITYRQLDYWARTGLVEPSIRPATGSGTHRLYSFRDILVLKVVKRLLDTGVSLQQIRTAVTHLRERGVEDLAQITLMSDGASVYECTSADEVVDLVQGGQGVFGIAVGRVWREIEGTLASMPTESLTDDEVLAPQAGDELAARRAKRHAV
;
A
#
# COMPACT_ATOMS: atom_id res chain seq x y z
N MET A 1 38.19 31.73 -41.88
CA MET A 1 37.78 30.32 -42.09
C MET A 1 38.67 29.49 -41.16
N ASN A 2 38.45 29.57 -39.84
CA ASN A 2 37.43 28.87 -39.02
C ASN A 2 37.67 27.35 -39.11
N GLY A 3 37.90 26.58 -38.03
CA GLY A 3 37.72 26.85 -36.61
C GLY A 3 38.55 25.93 -35.71
N GLN A 4 38.71 26.41 -34.48
CA GLN A 4 39.47 25.84 -33.37
C GLN A 4 38.73 24.64 -32.75
N GLY A 5 39.48 23.62 -32.35
CA GLY A 5 39.04 22.62 -31.40
C GLY A 5 39.36 23.10 -29.98
N GLU A 6 38.33 23.27 -29.15
CA GLU A 6 38.46 23.58 -27.73
C GLU A 6 38.17 22.34 -26.89
N ALA A 7 39.15 21.99 -26.07
CA ALA A 7 38.99 21.18 -24.89
C ALA A 7 38.25 21.99 -23.82
N ASN A 8 37.27 21.41 -23.13
CA ASN A 8 36.86 21.96 -21.84
C ASN A 8 36.31 20.87 -20.91
N ALA A 9 36.88 20.80 -19.72
CA ALA A 9 36.38 20.07 -18.56
C ALA A 9 35.99 21.11 -17.47
N PRO A 10 35.34 20.69 -16.38
CA PRO A 10 34.00 21.13 -16.00
C PRO A 10 33.99 22.46 -15.21
N VAL A 11 32.96 23.28 -15.44
CA VAL A 11 32.72 24.54 -14.70
C VAL A 11 31.36 24.50 -14.01
N GLY A 12 31.40 24.59 -12.68
CA GLY A 12 30.54 25.50 -11.91
C GLY A 12 29.13 25.03 -11.58
N VAL A 13 28.98 24.48 -10.37
CA VAL A 13 27.73 24.52 -9.61
C VAL A 13 27.33 26.00 -9.38
N PRO A 14 26.10 26.44 -9.68
CA PRO A 14 25.55 27.61 -9.03
C PRO A 14 24.82 27.18 -7.76
N ALA A 15 25.39 27.58 -6.62
CA ALA A 15 24.72 27.63 -5.34
C ALA A 15 23.65 28.74 -5.36
N GLY A 16 22.48 28.45 -4.81
CA GLY A 16 21.57 29.45 -4.25
C GLY A 16 20.44 29.94 -5.15
N ALA A 17 19.34 29.18 -5.19
CA ALA A 17 18.00 29.73 -5.41
C ALA A 17 17.06 29.24 -4.32
N VAL A 18 17.06 30.05 -3.26
CA VAL A 18 16.15 30.18 -2.11
C VAL A 18 14.90 29.29 -2.11
N ALA A 19 14.83 28.44 -1.08
CA ALA A 19 13.65 27.71 -0.67
C ALA A 19 12.42 28.63 -0.57
N HIS A 20 11.35 28.28 -1.30
CA HIS A 20 10.01 28.80 -1.07
C HIS A 20 9.06 27.61 -0.91
N GLY A 21 8.54 27.46 0.31
CA GLY A 21 7.46 26.53 0.60
C GLY A 21 7.82 25.33 1.46
N ALA A 22 8.88 25.38 2.26
CA ALA A 22 8.99 24.54 3.46
C ALA A 22 8.01 25.06 4.54
N GLN A 23 6.71 25.03 4.24
CA GLN A 23 5.72 24.88 5.30
C GLN A 23 5.76 23.41 5.66
N GLY A 24 6.37 23.13 6.81
CA GLY A 24 6.76 21.81 7.25
C GLY A 24 5.68 20.76 7.05
N LEU A 25 6.13 19.60 6.57
CA LEU A 25 5.45 18.33 6.77
C LEU A 25 5.30 18.11 8.29
N LEU A 26 4.29 18.72 8.90
CA LEU A 26 3.92 18.50 10.31
C LEU A 26 3.44 17.05 10.56
N PHE A 27 3.32 16.23 9.51
CA PHE A 27 2.81 14.85 9.55
C PHE A 27 3.59 13.87 8.65
N GLY A 28 4.75 14.26 8.11
CA GLY A 28 5.47 13.43 7.13
C GLY A 28 6.38 12.36 7.73
N GLU A 29 6.99 12.65 8.89
CA GLU A 29 8.05 11.79 9.45
C GLU A 29 7.53 10.77 10.48
N ASP A 30 6.31 10.93 11.01
CA ASP A 30 5.81 10.10 12.12
C ASP A 30 5.02 8.85 11.65
N LEU A 31 4.59 8.83 10.39
CA LEU A 31 3.74 7.75 9.87
C LEU A 31 4.53 6.49 9.47
N THR A 32 5.81 6.62 9.13
CA THR A 32 6.65 5.53 8.63
C THR A 32 7.07 4.56 9.73
N GLU A 33 7.27 5.04 10.96
CA GLU A 33 7.52 4.19 12.13
C GLU A 33 6.22 3.60 12.69
N GLN A 34 5.12 4.36 12.66
CA GLN A 34 3.79 3.95 13.13
C GLN A 34 3.16 2.81 12.30
N ASP A 35 3.51 2.68 11.01
CA ASP A 35 2.97 1.64 10.13
C ASP A 35 3.44 0.22 10.51
N SER A 36 4.52 0.09 11.28
CA SER A 36 5.00 -1.23 11.75
C SER A 36 4.30 -1.73 13.02
N ALA A 37 3.75 -0.82 13.84
CA ALA A 37 3.14 -1.12 15.13
C ALA A 37 1.60 -1.10 15.12
N THR A 38 1.00 -0.48 14.10
CA THR A 38 -0.45 -0.30 13.97
C THR A 38 -1.05 -1.27 12.96
N GLY A 39 -2.02 -2.07 13.40
CA GLY A 39 -2.71 -3.05 12.58
C GLY A 39 -4.19 -2.72 12.36
N TYR A 40 -4.67 -2.98 11.15
CA TYR A 40 -6.08 -2.84 10.78
C TYR A 40 -6.71 -4.20 10.52
N ARG A 41 -7.87 -4.45 11.15
CA ARG A 41 -8.63 -5.69 10.92
C ARG A 41 -9.20 -5.75 9.51
N GLY A 42 -9.47 -6.97 9.04
CA GLY A 42 -10.08 -7.25 7.74
C GLY A 42 -11.30 -6.39 7.39
N PRO A 43 -12.29 -6.17 8.28
CA PRO A 43 -13.43 -5.30 7.99
C PRO A 43 -13.04 -3.83 7.69
N THR A 44 -12.05 -3.31 8.41
CA THR A 44 -11.51 -1.95 8.17
C THR A 44 -10.78 -1.91 6.83
N ALA A 45 -9.89 -2.87 6.57
CA ALA A 45 -9.18 -2.99 5.30
C ALA A 45 -10.14 -3.09 4.10
N CYS A 46 -11.17 -3.93 4.19
CA CYS A 46 -12.22 -4.07 3.17
C CYS A 46 -12.93 -2.75 2.89
N ARG A 47 -13.33 -2.02 3.94
CA ARG A 47 -14.04 -0.75 3.81
C ARG A 47 -13.19 0.30 3.11
N VAL A 48 -11.94 0.45 3.52
CA VAL A 48 -11.03 1.51 3.02
C VAL A 48 -10.57 1.22 1.60
N ALA A 49 -10.25 -0.04 1.30
CA ALA A 49 -9.85 -0.47 -0.04
C ALA A 49 -11.04 -0.59 -1.01
N GLY A 50 -12.28 -0.64 -0.50
CA GLY A 50 -13.49 -0.82 -1.31
C GLY A 50 -13.58 -2.21 -1.92
N ILE A 51 -13.24 -3.24 -1.14
CA ILE A 51 -13.26 -4.66 -1.55
C ILE A 51 -14.15 -5.48 -0.61
N THR A 52 -14.65 -6.59 -1.12
CA THR A 52 -15.39 -7.57 -0.32
C THR A 52 -14.45 -8.40 0.55
N TYR A 53 -15.00 -8.97 1.63
CA TYR A 53 -14.25 -9.90 2.48
C TYR A 53 -13.76 -11.14 1.71
N ARG A 54 -14.52 -11.60 0.72
CA ARG A 54 -14.10 -12.73 -0.14
C ARG A 54 -12.90 -12.39 -1.01
N GLN A 55 -12.86 -11.17 -1.57
CA GLN A 55 -11.69 -10.70 -2.33
C GLN A 55 -10.46 -10.62 -1.42
N LEU A 56 -10.61 -10.04 -0.22
CA LEU A 56 -9.54 -9.97 0.76
C LEU A 56 -9.01 -11.37 1.12
N ASP A 57 -9.89 -12.31 1.44
CA ASP A 57 -9.49 -13.67 1.79
C ASP A 57 -8.84 -14.41 0.62
N TYR A 58 -9.39 -14.28 -0.58
CA TYR A 58 -8.83 -14.90 -1.78
C TYR A 58 -7.43 -14.35 -2.09
N TRP A 59 -7.23 -13.03 -2.00
CA TRP A 59 -5.93 -12.41 -2.26
C TRP A 59 -4.89 -12.75 -1.20
N ALA A 60 -5.29 -12.87 0.08
CA ALA A 60 -4.40 -13.35 1.13
C ALA A 60 -4.02 -14.81 0.92
N ARG A 61 -4.98 -15.68 0.61
CA ARG A 61 -4.73 -17.11 0.39
C ARG A 61 -3.91 -17.41 -0.87
N THR A 62 -3.96 -16.54 -1.88
CA THR A 62 -3.20 -16.67 -3.13
C THR A 62 -1.90 -15.86 -3.14
N GLY A 63 -1.51 -15.29 -1.99
CA GLY A 63 -0.30 -14.49 -1.83
C GLY A 63 -0.24 -13.24 -2.70
N LEU A 64 -1.40 -12.73 -3.17
CA LEU A 64 -1.43 -11.45 -3.87
C LEU A 64 -1.25 -10.32 -2.86
N VAL A 65 -2.02 -10.32 -1.77
CA VAL A 65 -1.85 -9.40 -0.64
C VAL A 65 -2.06 -10.10 0.68
N GLU A 66 -0.98 -10.26 1.43
CA GLU A 66 -0.96 -10.90 2.75
C GLU A 66 -0.89 -9.84 3.85
N PRO A 67 -1.46 -10.11 5.04
CA PRO A 67 -1.30 -9.21 6.19
C PRO A 67 0.15 -9.14 6.65
N SER A 68 0.75 -7.96 6.66
CA SER A 68 2.14 -7.75 7.04
C SER A 68 2.35 -7.60 8.56
N ILE A 69 1.33 -7.18 9.30
CA ILE A 69 1.42 -6.93 10.76
C ILE A 69 1.22 -8.21 11.54
N ARG A 70 0.15 -8.94 11.23
CA ARG A 70 -0.11 -10.23 11.88
C ARG A 70 -0.85 -11.17 10.92
N PRO A 71 -0.26 -12.31 10.56
CA PRO A 71 -0.99 -13.37 9.89
C PRO A 71 -1.97 -14.04 10.86
N ALA A 72 -3.01 -14.68 10.33
CA ALA A 72 -3.87 -15.53 11.15
C ALA A 72 -3.17 -16.87 11.41
N THR A 73 -2.91 -17.18 12.68
CA THR A 73 -2.39 -18.47 13.15
C THR A 73 -3.45 -19.13 14.05
N GLY A 74 -4.25 -20.03 13.48
CA GLY A 74 -5.26 -20.79 14.22
C GLY A 74 -6.58 -20.08 14.52
N SER A 75 -7.36 -20.66 15.43
CA SER A 75 -8.67 -20.12 15.86
C SER A 75 -8.45 -19.03 16.91
N GLY A 76 -8.96 -17.82 16.67
CA GLY A 76 -8.95 -16.71 17.63
C GLY A 76 -7.94 -15.60 17.33
N THR A 77 -7.02 -15.79 16.39
CA THR A 77 -6.11 -14.72 15.93
C THR A 77 -6.69 -14.00 14.72
N HIS A 78 -6.60 -12.68 14.73
CA HIS A 78 -7.09 -11.84 13.63
C HIS A 78 -5.94 -11.43 12.72
N ARG A 79 -6.20 -11.44 11.40
CA ARG A 79 -5.30 -10.83 10.43
C ARG A 79 -5.26 -9.32 10.66
N LEU A 80 -4.07 -8.80 10.84
CA LEU A 80 -3.82 -7.36 10.94
C LEU A 80 -3.04 -6.92 9.70
N TYR A 81 -3.62 -5.97 8.99
CA TYR A 81 -3.07 -5.37 7.79
C TYR A 81 -2.42 -4.03 8.14
N SER A 82 -1.26 -3.74 7.56
CA SER A 82 -0.64 -2.41 7.67
C SER A 82 -1.39 -1.38 6.81
N PHE A 83 -1.06 -0.11 6.97
CA PHE A 83 -1.45 0.93 6.02
C PHE A 83 -0.99 0.56 4.61
N ARG A 84 0.27 0.13 4.48
CA ARG A 84 0.84 -0.31 3.20
C ARG A 84 0.03 -1.43 2.56
N ASP A 85 -0.41 -2.42 3.33
CA ASP A 85 -1.25 -3.50 2.81
C ASP A 85 -2.56 -2.93 2.23
N ILE A 86 -3.21 -2.02 2.95
CA ILE A 86 -4.47 -1.38 2.51
C ILE A 86 -4.26 -0.57 1.22
N LEU A 87 -3.13 0.14 1.10
CA LEU A 87 -2.74 0.82 -0.14
C LEU A 87 -2.65 -0.16 -1.30
N VAL A 88 -1.90 -1.25 -1.13
CA VAL A 88 -1.76 -2.28 -2.16
C VAL A 88 -3.11 -2.90 -2.51
N LEU A 89 -3.96 -3.22 -1.52
CA LEU A 89 -5.33 -3.73 -1.75
C LEU A 89 -6.14 -2.78 -2.64
N LYS A 90 -6.09 -1.47 -2.35
CA LYS A 90 -6.84 -0.46 -3.10
C LYS A 90 -6.31 -0.27 -4.52
N VAL A 91 -4.99 -0.34 -4.72
CA VAL A 91 -4.35 -0.29 -6.03
C VAL A 91 -4.70 -1.53 -6.86
N VAL A 92 -4.59 -2.74 -6.28
CA VAL A 92 -5.01 -4.00 -6.91
C VAL A 92 -6.46 -3.92 -7.38
N LYS A 93 -7.35 -3.43 -6.51
CA LYS A 93 -8.77 -3.23 -6.85
C LYS A 93 -8.94 -2.31 -8.04
N ARG A 94 -8.27 -1.15 -8.06
CA ARG A 94 -8.36 -0.19 -9.18
C ARG A 94 -7.86 -0.78 -10.50
N LEU A 95 -6.76 -1.54 -10.48
CA LEU A 95 -6.25 -2.21 -11.69
C LEU A 95 -7.21 -3.30 -12.19
N LEU A 96 -7.81 -4.09 -11.29
CA LEU A 96 -8.80 -5.10 -11.67
C LEU A 96 -10.07 -4.47 -12.27
N ASP A 97 -10.54 -3.37 -11.70
CA ASP A 97 -11.74 -2.66 -12.19
C ASP A 97 -11.54 -2.14 -13.62
N THR A 98 -10.31 -1.85 -14.04
CA THR A 98 -9.98 -1.42 -15.40
C THR A 98 -9.67 -2.57 -16.36
N GLY A 99 -9.80 -3.82 -15.91
CA GLY A 99 -9.63 -5.01 -16.74
C GLY A 99 -8.19 -5.49 -16.89
N VAL A 100 -7.25 -4.99 -16.08
CA VAL A 100 -5.87 -5.49 -16.06
C VAL A 100 -5.86 -6.92 -15.52
N SER A 101 -5.10 -7.81 -16.18
CA SER A 101 -5.04 -9.21 -15.78
C SER A 101 -4.35 -9.39 -14.43
N LEU A 102 -4.77 -10.42 -13.68
CA LEU A 102 -4.19 -10.74 -12.37
C LEU A 102 -2.67 -10.98 -12.43
N GLN A 103 -2.16 -11.48 -13.55
CA GLN A 103 -0.74 -11.73 -13.76
C GLN A 103 0.05 -10.42 -13.83
N GLN A 104 -0.38 -9.43 -14.62
CA GLN A 104 0.27 -8.12 -14.71
C GLN A 104 0.19 -7.37 -13.37
N ILE A 105 -0.94 -7.48 -12.68
CA ILE A 105 -1.13 -6.89 -11.37
C ILE A 105 -0.13 -7.45 -10.37
N ARG A 106 0.11 -8.77 -10.38
CA ARG A 106 1.09 -9.40 -9.48
C ARG A 106 2.49 -8.81 -9.68
N THR A 107 2.93 -8.63 -10.93
CA THR A 107 4.22 -8.00 -11.24
C THR A 107 4.29 -6.57 -10.72
N ALA A 108 3.27 -5.75 -11.02
CA ALA A 108 3.23 -4.35 -10.58
C ALA A 108 3.23 -4.20 -9.04
N VAL A 109 2.49 -5.06 -8.33
CA VAL A 109 2.43 -5.06 -6.87
C VAL A 109 3.77 -5.43 -6.25
N THR A 110 4.50 -6.40 -6.81
CA THR A 110 5.84 -6.75 -6.32
C THR A 110 6.77 -5.54 -6.38
N HIS A 111 6.78 -4.80 -7.50
CA HIS A 111 7.58 -3.59 -7.63
C HIS A 111 7.18 -2.49 -6.62
N LEU A 112 5.87 -2.32 -6.35
CA LEU A 112 5.41 -1.39 -5.30
C LEU A 112 5.89 -1.77 -3.89
N ARG A 113 6.09 -3.07 -3.62
CA ARG A 113 6.55 -3.59 -2.32
C ARG A 113 8.04 -3.41 -2.08
N GLU A 114 8.83 -3.34 -3.14
CA GLU A 114 10.28 -3.19 -3.06
C GLU A 114 10.72 -1.74 -2.80
N ARG A 115 9.83 -0.77 -3.00
CA ARG A 115 10.12 0.67 -2.84
C ARG A 115 9.86 1.21 -1.43
N GLY A 116 10.52 2.32 -1.10
CA GLY A 116 10.27 3.09 0.12
C GLY A 116 8.94 3.84 0.08
N VAL A 117 8.48 4.32 1.23
CA VAL A 117 7.20 5.03 1.36
C VAL A 117 7.26 6.40 0.67
N GLU A 118 8.40 7.07 0.75
CA GLU A 118 8.66 8.37 0.15
C GLU A 118 8.57 8.31 -1.38
N ASP A 119 9.01 7.19 -1.97
CA ASP A 119 8.96 6.96 -3.41
C ASP A 119 7.51 6.77 -3.91
N LEU A 120 6.65 6.13 -3.10
CA LEU A 120 5.25 5.87 -3.47
C LEU A 120 4.44 7.15 -3.71
N ALA A 121 4.84 8.27 -3.11
CA ALA A 121 4.14 9.55 -3.27
C ALA A 121 4.27 10.12 -4.69
N GLN A 122 5.35 9.82 -5.41
CA GLN A 122 5.61 10.33 -6.77
C GLN A 122 5.22 9.34 -7.88
N ILE A 123 4.86 8.12 -7.52
CA ILE A 123 4.57 7.06 -8.48
C ILE A 123 3.18 7.21 -9.08
N THR A 124 3.11 7.09 -10.41
CA THR A 124 1.89 6.88 -11.17
C THR A 124 1.98 5.55 -11.90
N LEU A 125 1.10 4.61 -11.55
CA LEU A 125 0.96 3.36 -12.31
C LEU A 125 0.13 3.61 -13.55
N MET A 126 0.66 3.29 -14.72
CA MET A 126 0.00 3.45 -16.01
C MET A 126 -0.27 2.08 -16.63
N SER A 127 -1.47 1.85 -17.15
CA SER A 127 -1.81 0.60 -17.82
C SER A 127 -2.59 0.81 -19.10
N ASP A 128 -2.24 0.04 -20.13
CA ASP A 128 -2.97 -0.10 -21.40
C ASP A 128 -3.84 -1.37 -21.43
N GLY A 129 -3.98 -2.05 -20.28
CA GLY A 129 -4.65 -3.36 -20.14
C GLY A 129 -3.78 -4.56 -20.51
N ALA A 130 -2.69 -4.38 -21.26
CA ALA A 130 -1.74 -5.42 -21.66
C ALA A 130 -0.42 -5.37 -20.86
N SER A 131 -0.11 -4.24 -20.25
CA SER A 131 1.06 -4.02 -19.40
C SER A 131 0.74 -2.99 -18.32
N VAL A 132 1.56 -2.98 -17.27
CA VAL A 132 1.54 -1.96 -16.22
C VAL A 132 2.94 -1.37 -16.13
N TYR A 133 3.01 -0.05 -16.26
CA TYR A 133 4.22 0.75 -16.21
C TYR A 133 4.21 1.60 -14.95
N GLU A 134 5.39 1.86 -14.42
CA GLU A 134 5.57 2.77 -13.31
C GLU A 134 6.21 4.04 -13.85
N CYS A 135 5.53 5.17 -13.70
CA CYS A 135 6.05 6.47 -14.10
C CYS A 135 6.33 7.29 -12.85
N THR A 136 7.50 7.93 -12.81
CA THR A 136 7.89 8.84 -11.72
C THR A 136 7.96 10.30 -12.17
N SER A 137 7.80 10.55 -13.48
CA SER A 137 7.79 11.90 -14.07
C SER A 137 6.64 12.09 -15.07
N ALA A 138 6.30 13.36 -15.34
CA ALA A 138 5.27 13.69 -16.33
C ALA A 138 5.71 13.35 -17.77
N ASP A 139 7.01 13.43 -18.06
CA ASP A 139 7.54 13.14 -19.40
C ASP A 139 7.38 11.65 -19.75
N GLU A 140 7.66 10.75 -18.80
CA GLU A 140 7.41 9.30 -18.97
C GLU A 140 5.94 8.98 -19.24
N VAL A 141 5.02 9.71 -18.58
CA VAL A 141 3.58 9.56 -18.82
C VAL A 141 3.22 10.01 -20.24
N VAL A 142 3.78 11.14 -20.68
CA VAL A 142 3.55 11.70 -22.01
C VAL A 142 4.06 10.76 -23.09
N ASP A 143 5.27 10.23 -22.94
CA ASP A 143 5.88 9.29 -23.89
C ASP A 143 5.03 8.03 -24.10
N LEU A 144 4.41 7.51 -23.03
CA LEU A 144 3.53 6.36 -23.11
C LEU A 144 2.23 6.66 -23.88
N VAL A 145 1.70 7.88 -23.76
CA VAL A 145 0.44 8.29 -24.42
C VAL A 145 0.66 8.67 -25.88
N GLN A 146 1.85 9.18 -26.23
CA GLN A 146 2.16 9.66 -27.59
C GLN A 146 1.98 8.59 -28.68
N GLY A 147 2.03 7.30 -28.33
CA GLY A 147 1.75 6.19 -29.24
C GLY A 147 0.29 6.07 -29.70
N GLY A 148 -0.63 6.93 -29.23
CA GLY A 148 -2.06 6.89 -29.57
C GLY A 148 -2.84 5.77 -28.87
N GLN A 149 -2.22 5.12 -27.88
CA GLN A 149 -2.84 4.08 -27.06
C GLN A 149 -3.63 4.71 -25.91
N GLY A 150 -4.82 4.18 -25.64
CA GLY A 150 -5.59 4.55 -24.46
C GLY A 150 -4.96 3.95 -23.20
N VAL A 151 -4.57 4.79 -22.26
CA VAL A 151 -3.94 4.37 -21.00
C VAL A 151 -4.73 4.88 -19.80
N PHE A 152 -4.75 4.07 -18.75
CA PHE A 152 -5.32 4.42 -17.47
C PHE A 152 -4.21 4.62 -16.44
N GLY A 153 -4.26 5.76 -15.74
CA GLY A 153 -3.28 6.13 -14.72
C GLY A 153 -3.84 6.09 -13.30
N ILE A 154 -3.10 5.49 -12.38
CA ILE A 154 -3.33 5.52 -10.93
C ILE A 154 -2.16 6.24 -10.27
N ALA A 155 -2.37 7.50 -9.89
CA ALA A 155 -1.43 8.23 -9.05
C ALA A 155 -1.43 7.64 -7.63
N VAL A 156 -0.41 6.85 -7.30
CA VAL A 156 -0.31 6.12 -6.03
C VAL A 156 -0.29 7.09 -4.85
N GLY A 157 0.45 8.20 -4.96
CA GLY A 157 0.46 9.25 -3.94
C GLY A 157 -0.89 9.92 -3.67
N ARG A 158 -1.83 9.91 -4.63
CA ARG A 158 -3.21 10.35 -4.38
C ARG A 158 -3.99 9.28 -3.60
N VAL A 159 -3.82 8.00 -3.95
CA VAL A 159 -4.45 6.88 -3.23
C VAL A 159 -3.97 6.83 -1.79
N TRP A 160 -2.68 7.08 -1.55
CA TRP A 160 -2.09 7.21 -0.22
C TRP A 160 -2.87 8.21 0.64
N ARG A 161 -2.93 9.47 0.21
CA ARG A 161 -3.61 10.55 0.94
C ARG A 161 -5.10 10.28 1.16
N GLU A 162 -5.75 9.63 0.20
CA GLU A 162 -7.15 9.21 0.34
C GLU A 162 -7.33 8.18 1.46
N ILE A 163 -6.43 7.20 1.54
CA ILE A 163 -6.44 6.16 2.58
C ILE A 163 -6.12 6.80 3.94
N GLU A 164 -5.10 7.63 4.01
CA GLU A 164 -4.71 8.37 5.22
C GLU A 164 -5.88 9.18 5.80
N GLY A 165 -6.54 10.01 4.97
CA GLY A 165 -7.70 10.77 5.41
C GLY A 165 -8.87 9.89 5.85
N THR A 166 -9.03 8.71 5.25
CA THR A 166 -10.08 7.76 5.64
C THR A 166 -9.76 7.09 6.98
N LEU A 167 -8.52 6.63 7.16
CA LEU A 167 -8.07 5.88 8.33
C LEU A 167 -7.94 6.77 9.57
N ALA A 168 -7.66 8.06 9.42
CA ALA A 168 -7.62 9.03 10.52
C ALA A 168 -8.91 9.06 11.37
N SER A 169 -10.03 8.57 10.83
CA SER A 169 -11.33 8.49 11.51
C SER A 169 -11.73 7.07 11.95
N MET A 170 -10.87 6.06 11.77
CA MET A 170 -11.21 4.66 11.99
C MET A 170 -10.55 4.06 13.23
N PRO A 171 -11.16 3.03 13.86
CA PRO A 171 -10.51 2.28 14.91
C PRO A 171 -9.24 1.57 14.42
N THR A 172 -8.13 1.76 15.13
CA THR A 172 -6.84 1.08 14.96
C THR A 172 -6.64 0.06 16.07
N GLU A 173 -5.83 -0.97 15.82
CA GLU A 173 -5.34 -1.86 16.87
C GLU A 173 -3.82 -1.75 16.96
N SER A 174 -3.31 -1.48 18.16
CA SER A 174 -1.87 -1.53 18.41
C SER A 174 -1.47 -2.93 18.86
N LEU A 175 -0.32 -3.40 18.42
CA LEU A 175 0.22 -4.71 18.86
C LEU A 175 0.39 -4.80 20.38
N THR A 176 0.52 -3.67 21.08
CA THR A 176 0.63 -3.56 22.55
C THR A 176 -0.68 -3.83 23.29
N ASP A 177 -1.83 -3.63 22.65
CA ASP A 177 -3.14 -3.72 23.32
C ASP A 177 -3.60 -5.18 23.47
N ASP A 178 -3.00 -6.12 22.74
CA ASP A 178 -3.30 -7.55 22.82
C ASP A 178 -2.55 -8.28 23.94
N GLU A 179 -1.48 -7.70 24.53
CA GLU A 179 -0.88 -8.27 25.74
C GLU A 179 -1.79 -8.13 26.97
N VAL A 180 -2.86 -7.32 26.87
CA VAL A 180 -3.88 -7.15 27.91
C VAL A 180 -5.16 -7.93 27.63
N LEU A 181 -5.23 -8.77 26.58
CA LEU A 181 -6.31 -9.76 26.48
C LEU A 181 -6.05 -10.84 27.53
N ALA A 182 -6.62 -10.62 28.71
CA ALA A 182 -6.77 -11.58 29.78
C ALA A 182 -7.04 -12.98 29.21
N PRO A 183 -6.48 -14.05 29.80
CA PRO A 183 -6.69 -15.41 29.31
C PRO A 183 -8.19 -15.62 29.12
N GLN A 184 -8.59 -15.86 27.87
CA GLN A 184 -9.98 -16.18 27.53
C GLN A 184 -10.42 -17.26 28.51
N ALA A 185 -11.36 -16.90 29.38
CA ALA A 185 -11.94 -17.79 30.37
C ALA A 185 -12.24 -19.11 29.68
N GLY A 186 -11.49 -20.13 30.09
CA GLY A 186 -11.39 -21.40 29.38
C GLY A 186 -12.78 -21.95 29.11
N ASP A 187 -13.07 -22.17 27.84
CA ASP A 187 -14.00 -23.17 27.31
C ASP A 187 -15.13 -23.64 28.25
N GLU A 188 -15.93 -22.68 28.75
CA GLU A 188 -17.10 -22.98 29.59
C GLU A 188 -18.11 -23.87 28.84
N LEU A 189 -18.12 -23.78 27.50
CA LEU A 189 -19.00 -24.56 26.65
C LEU A 189 -18.57 -26.03 26.56
N ALA A 190 -17.28 -26.35 26.40
CA ALA A 190 -16.83 -27.75 26.44
C ALA A 190 -16.89 -28.34 27.84
N ALA A 191 -16.62 -27.55 28.89
CA ALA A 191 -16.80 -27.99 30.28
C ALA A 191 -18.28 -28.36 30.57
N ARG A 192 -19.24 -27.60 30.03
CA ARG A 192 -20.67 -27.93 30.11
C ARG A 192 -21.06 -29.15 29.28
N ARG A 193 -20.44 -29.37 28.12
CA ARG A 193 -20.69 -30.57 27.29
C ARG A 193 -20.18 -31.84 27.96
N ALA A 194 -18.99 -31.81 28.56
CA ALA A 194 -18.43 -32.94 29.31
C ALA A 194 -19.33 -33.34 30.50
N LYS A 195 -19.91 -32.37 31.21
CA LYS A 195 -20.84 -32.63 32.32
C LYS A 195 -22.20 -33.21 31.90
N ARG A 196 -22.66 -33.01 30.66
CA ARG A 196 -23.92 -33.61 30.16
C ARG A 196 -23.76 -35.03 29.63
N HIS A 197 -22.54 -35.46 29.30
CA HIS A 197 -22.24 -36.80 28.79
C HIS A 197 -21.74 -37.79 29.86
N ALA A 198 -21.63 -37.35 31.12
CA ALA A 198 -21.18 -38.17 32.26
C ALA A 198 -22.34 -38.73 33.11
N VAL A 199 -23.52 -38.92 32.51
CA VAL A 199 -24.70 -39.54 33.15
C VAL A 199 -25.08 -40.81 32.40
#